data_AF-A0AAU0XMJ1-F1
#
_entry.id   AF-A0AAU0XMJ1-F1
#
_cell.length_a   1.000
_cell.length_b   1.000
_cell.length_c   1.000
_cell.angle_alpha   90.00
_cell.angle_beta   90.00
_cell.angle_gamma   90.00
#
_symmetry.space_group_name_H-M   'P 1'
#
loop_
_entity.id
_entity.type
_entity.pdbx_description
1 polymer ?
#
loop_
_entity_poly.entity_id
_entity_poly.type
_entity_poly.pdbx_seq_one_letter_code
_entity_poly.pdbx_strand_id
1 'polypeptide(L)'
;MRVYLGSDHAGFELKNHLVEWLTAQGHEAVDCGPHIYDAQDDYPPFCLRAAERTAADAGSLGIVIGGSGNGEQMAANKVKGVRAALAWSEQTAALGREHNDANVVAIGGRMHTVEESTKFVEIFLATPYSGEERHTRRIAMLTAYETTGELPPIPAHHPQQG
;
A
#
# COMPACT_ATOMS: atom_id res chain seq x y z
N MET A 1 -2.07 13.44 -9.09
CA MET A 1 -1.72 12.05 -9.51
C MET A 1 -2.93 11.15 -9.33
N ARG A 2 -3.00 10.01 -10.01
CA ARG A 2 -4.08 9.03 -9.84
C ARG A 2 -3.83 8.16 -8.61
N VAL A 3 -4.87 7.92 -7.82
CA VAL A 3 -4.82 7.12 -6.60
C VAL A 3 -5.97 6.11 -6.60
N TYR A 4 -5.66 4.81 -6.53
CA TYR A 4 -6.66 3.73 -6.47
C TYR A 4 -6.96 3.35 -5.03
N LEU A 5 -8.23 3.35 -4.63
CA LEU A 5 -8.64 3.04 -3.26
C LEU A 5 -9.48 1.78 -3.20
N GLY A 6 -9.20 0.90 -2.24
CA GLY A 6 -10.05 -0.26 -1.94
C GLY A 6 -10.19 -0.45 -0.43
N SER A 7 -11.34 -0.93 0.04
CA SER A 7 -11.51 -1.26 1.45
C SER A 7 -12.39 -2.49 1.68
N ASP A 8 -12.72 -2.80 2.93
CA ASP A 8 -13.94 -3.51 3.32
C ASP A 8 -14.88 -2.55 4.06
N HIS A 9 -15.92 -3.10 4.70
CA HIS A 9 -16.82 -2.37 5.59
C HIS A 9 -16.12 -1.65 6.74
N ALA A 10 -15.05 -2.22 7.29
CA ALA A 10 -14.32 -1.63 8.40
C ALA A 10 -13.50 -0.41 7.98
N GLY A 11 -13.12 -0.32 6.71
CA GLY A 11 -12.46 0.84 6.10
C GLY A 11 -13.38 1.77 5.30
N PHE A 12 -14.66 1.44 5.13
CA PHE A 12 -15.57 2.10 4.18
C PHE A 12 -15.70 3.61 4.38
N GLU A 13 -15.95 4.06 5.62
CA GLU A 13 -16.12 5.49 5.91
C GLU A 13 -14.82 6.27 5.69
N LEU A 14 -13.68 5.72 6.13
CA LEU A 14 -12.37 6.34 5.90
C LEU A 14 -12.02 6.39 4.41
N LYS A 15 -12.34 5.34 3.64
CA LYS A 15 -12.16 5.33 2.18
C LYS A 15 -12.94 6.47 1.53
N ASN A 16 -14.22 6.63 1.87
CA ASN A 16 -15.06 7.66 1.28
C ASN A 16 -14.54 9.06 1.63
N HIS A 17 -14.16 9.28 2.89
CA HIS A 17 -13.48 10.52 3.30
C HIS A 17 -12.22 10.78 2.47
N LEU A 18 -11.36 9.77 2.27
CA LEU A 18 -10.13 9.93 1.51
C LEU A 18 -10.39 10.18 0.02
N VAL A 19 -11.42 9.58 -0.58
CA VAL A 19 -11.82 9.88 -1.97
C VAL A 19 -12.16 11.36 -2.12
N GLU A 20 -12.94 11.92 -1.19
CA GLU A 20 -13.30 13.34 -1.17
C GLU A 20 -12.07 14.22 -0.95
N TRP A 21 -11.26 13.90 0.06
CA TRP A 21 -10.06 14.66 0.40
C TRP A 21 -9.05 14.68 -0.75
N LEU A 22 -8.78 13.53 -1.37
CA LEU A 22 -7.87 13.41 -2.52
C LEU A 22 -8.34 14.27 -3.70
N THR A 23 -9.64 14.23 -3.99
CA THR A 23 -10.24 15.06 -5.05
C THR A 23 -10.07 16.54 -4.74
N ALA A 24 -10.31 16.96 -3.49
CA ALA A 24 -10.12 18.34 -3.04
C ALA A 24 -8.66 18.81 -3.12
N GLN A 25 -7.69 17.90 -2.94
CA GLN A 25 -6.26 18.17 -3.11
C GLN A 25 -5.78 18.09 -4.59
N GLY A 26 -6.68 17.88 -5.55
CA GLY A 26 -6.35 17.83 -6.97
C GLY A 26 -5.76 16.50 -7.46
N HIS A 27 -5.92 15.43 -6.68
CA HIS A 27 -5.64 14.06 -7.13
C HIS A 27 -6.83 13.47 -7.90
N GLU A 28 -6.58 12.49 -8.75
CA GLU A 28 -7.62 11.69 -9.40
C GLU A 28 -7.88 10.45 -8.55
N ALA A 29 -8.85 10.53 -7.64
CA ALA A 29 -9.23 9.41 -6.78
C ALA A 29 -10.11 8.41 -7.54
N VAL A 30 -9.75 7.13 -7.48
CA VAL A 30 -10.48 6.04 -8.14
C VAL A 30 -10.90 5.01 -7.10
N ASP A 31 -12.17 5.06 -6.73
CA ASP A 31 -12.79 4.10 -5.81
C ASP A 31 -12.98 2.74 -6.51
N CYS A 32 -12.32 1.71 -6.00
CA CYS A 32 -12.44 0.32 -6.44
C CYS A 32 -13.41 -0.49 -5.56
N GLY A 33 -14.07 0.16 -4.61
CA GLY A 33 -15.08 -0.39 -3.72
C GLY A 33 -14.57 -0.72 -2.32
N PRO A 34 -15.48 -1.16 -1.43
CA PRO A 34 -16.92 -1.27 -1.63
C PRO A 34 -17.58 0.10 -1.83
N HIS A 35 -18.67 0.13 -2.61
CA HIS A 35 -19.44 1.37 -2.88
C HIS A 35 -20.67 1.50 -1.98
N ILE A 36 -20.95 0.48 -1.18
CA ILE A 36 -22.01 0.46 -0.17
C ILE A 36 -21.42 -0.16 1.10
N TYR A 37 -21.98 0.22 2.26
CA TYR A 37 -21.63 -0.45 3.51
C TYR A 37 -22.36 -1.79 3.62
N ASP A 38 -21.61 -2.88 3.81
CA ASP A 38 -22.13 -4.20 4.18
C ASP A 38 -21.23 -4.80 5.25
N ALA A 39 -21.72 -4.89 6.49
CA ALA A 39 -20.95 -5.36 7.65
C ALA A 39 -20.40 -6.80 7.54
N GLN A 40 -20.78 -7.55 6.51
CA GLN A 40 -20.32 -8.91 6.23
C GLN A 40 -19.45 -9.03 4.97
N ASP A 41 -19.10 -7.92 4.33
CA ASP A 41 -18.26 -7.98 3.15
C ASP A 41 -16.81 -8.41 3.46
N ASP A 42 -16.11 -8.80 2.39
CA ASP A 42 -14.74 -9.28 2.46
C ASP A 42 -13.79 -8.27 1.79
N TYR A 43 -12.65 -7.99 2.40
CA TYR A 43 -11.64 -7.07 1.85
C TYR A 43 -10.93 -7.51 0.55
N PRO A 44 -10.65 -8.81 0.26
CA PRO A 44 -9.80 -9.17 -0.88
C PRO A 44 -10.30 -8.69 -2.26
N PRO A 45 -11.61 -8.81 -2.60
CA PRO A 45 -12.12 -8.34 -3.89
C PRO A 45 -11.77 -6.88 -4.18
N PHE A 46 -11.77 -6.00 -3.18
CA PHE A 46 -11.55 -4.57 -3.37
C PHE A 46 -10.07 -4.21 -3.31
N CYS A 47 -9.34 -4.80 -2.35
CA CYS A 47 -7.91 -4.57 -2.20
C CYS A 47 -7.11 -5.06 -3.42
N LEU A 48 -7.46 -6.24 -3.95
CA LEU A 48 -6.81 -6.80 -5.14
C LEU A 48 -7.05 -5.93 -6.38
N ARG A 49 -8.26 -5.37 -6.55
CA ARG A 49 -8.56 -4.47 -7.68
C ARG A 49 -7.80 -3.16 -7.59
N ALA A 50 -7.73 -2.54 -6.41
CA ALA A 50 -6.92 -1.33 -6.22
C ALA A 50 -5.44 -1.61 -6.50
N ALA A 51 -4.92 -2.74 -6.00
CA ALA A 51 -3.55 -3.17 -6.16
C ALA A 51 -3.18 -3.50 -7.63
N GLU A 52 -4.01 -4.27 -8.35
CA GLU A 52 -3.81 -4.59 -9.78
C GLU A 52 -3.78 -3.34 -10.64
N ARG A 53 -4.72 -2.42 -10.43
CA ARG A 53 -4.77 -1.17 -11.19
C ARG A 53 -3.57 -0.27 -10.88
N THR A 54 -3.12 -0.23 -9.63
CA THR A 54 -1.91 0.48 -9.23
C THR A 54 -0.68 -0.08 -9.94
N ALA A 55 -0.52 -1.41 -9.96
CA ALA A 55 0.62 -2.06 -10.62
C ALA A 55 0.61 -1.89 -12.14
N ALA A 56 -0.57 -1.82 -12.75
CA ALA A 56 -0.75 -1.64 -14.20
C ALA A 56 -0.60 -0.18 -14.67
N ASP A 57 -0.63 0.80 -13.77
CA ASP A 57 -0.64 2.23 -14.09
C ASP A 57 0.58 2.93 -13.50
N ALA A 58 1.65 3.00 -14.30
CA ALA A 58 2.93 3.56 -13.88
C ALA A 58 2.80 5.03 -13.42
N GLY A 59 3.25 5.33 -12.20
CA GLY A 59 3.16 6.66 -11.60
C GLY A 59 1.87 6.90 -10.81
N SER A 60 0.95 5.94 -10.78
CA SER A 60 -0.15 5.93 -9.81
C SER A 60 0.29 5.38 -8.45
N LEU A 61 -0.53 5.60 -7.43
CA LEU A 61 -0.39 4.99 -6.11
C LEU A 61 -1.71 4.34 -5.68
N GLY A 62 -1.66 3.45 -4.71
CA GLY A 62 -2.82 2.77 -4.15
C GLY A 62 -2.96 2.96 -2.65
N ILE A 63 -4.20 2.92 -2.16
CA ILE A 63 -4.55 2.93 -0.74
C ILE A 63 -5.50 1.77 -0.48
N VAL A 64 -5.19 0.92 0.49
CA VAL A 64 -6.09 -0.18 0.91
C VAL A 64 -6.42 -0.06 2.40
N ILE A 65 -7.68 -0.24 2.77
CA ILE A 65 -8.16 0.13 4.12
C ILE A 65 -9.04 -0.97 4.68
N GLY A 66 -8.84 -1.33 5.93
CA GLY A 66 -9.78 -2.21 6.62
C GLY A 66 -9.73 -1.95 8.11
N GLY A 67 -10.12 -2.93 8.93
CA GLY A 67 -10.10 -2.75 10.38
C GLY A 67 -8.70 -2.43 10.91
N SER A 68 -7.71 -3.24 10.53
CA SER A 68 -6.31 -3.08 10.96
C SER A 68 -5.35 -2.68 9.83
N GLY A 69 -5.73 -2.83 8.57
CA GLY A 69 -4.85 -2.64 7.42
C GLY A 69 -3.97 -3.85 7.10
N ASN A 70 -3.84 -4.84 8.01
CA ASN A 70 -2.97 -6.00 7.79
C ASN A 70 -3.52 -6.95 6.71
N GLY A 71 -4.79 -7.36 6.80
CA GLY A 71 -5.39 -8.24 5.80
C GLY A 71 -5.32 -7.61 4.41
N GLU A 72 -5.54 -6.31 4.35
CA GLU A 72 -5.59 -5.51 3.14
C GLU A 72 -4.21 -5.43 2.47
N GLN A 73 -3.15 -5.13 3.22
CA GLN A 73 -1.79 -5.17 2.65
C GLN A 73 -1.32 -6.59 2.32
N MET A 74 -1.75 -7.62 3.07
CA MET A 74 -1.44 -9.01 2.73
C MET A 74 -2.06 -9.39 1.39
N ALA A 75 -3.31 -9.00 1.13
CA ALA A 75 -3.96 -9.20 -0.16
C ALA A 75 -3.29 -8.40 -1.27
N ALA A 76 -3.05 -7.10 -1.06
CA ALA A 76 -2.41 -6.24 -2.05
C ALA A 76 -1.02 -6.77 -2.46
N ASN A 77 -0.20 -7.24 -1.50
CA ASN A 77 1.12 -7.82 -1.76
C ASN A 77 1.08 -9.18 -2.50
N LYS A 78 -0.08 -9.78 -2.75
CA LYS A 78 -0.20 -10.94 -3.65
C LYS A 78 -0.25 -10.56 -5.12
N VAL A 79 -0.50 -9.28 -5.43
CA VAL A 79 -0.52 -8.78 -6.80
C VAL A 79 0.90 -8.54 -7.26
N LYS A 80 1.25 -9.11 -8.41
CA LYS A 80 2.58 -8.96 -9.01
C LYS A 80 2.90 -7.49 -9.24
N GLY A 81 4.08 -7.05 -8.81
CA GLY A 81 4.55 -5.67 -8.95
C GLY A 81 4.06 -4.72 -7.85
N VAL A 82 3.30 -5.21 -6.87
CA VAL A 82 2.86 -4.41 -5.72
C VAL A 82 3.82 -4.55 -4.57
N ARG A 83 4.11 -3.42 -3.94
CA ARG A 83 4.76 -3.33 -2.63
C ARG A 83 3.85 -2.50 -1.75
N ALA A 84 3.05 -3.19 -0.93
CA ALA A 84 2.11 -2.57 -0.01
C ALA A 84 2.70 -2.46 1.41
N ALA A 85 2.87 -1.22 1.89
CA ALA A 85 3.36 -0.93 3.24
C ALA A 85 2.18 -0.65 4.19
N LEU A 86 2.21 -1.16 5.42
CA LEU A 86 1.26 -0.76 6.46
C LEU A 86 1.75 0.52 7.13
N ALA A 87 0.96 1.60 7.01
CA ALA A 87 1.21 2.85 7.72
C ALA A 87 0.36 2.92 9.00
N TRP A 88 1.04 3.12 10.12
CA TRP A 88 0.43 3.30 11.45
C TRP A 88 1.05 4.50 12.19
N SER A 89 1.84 5.30 11.48
CA SER A 89 2.47 6.54 11.93
C SER A 89 2.94 7.34 10.73
N GLU A 90 3.14 8.65 10.91
CA GLU A 90 3.75 9.53 9.90
C GLU A 90 5.09 8.98 9.40
N GLN A 91 5.91 8.46 10.31
CA GLN A 91 7.20 7.88 10.00
C GLN A 91 7.09 6.64 9.11
N THR A 92 6.14 5.74 9.40
CA THR A 92 5.99 4.51 8.60
C THR A 92 5.37 4.78 7.23
N ALA A 93 4.53 5.81 7.10
CA ALA A 93 4.07 6.31 5.82
C ALA A 93 5.23 6.84 4.95
N ALA A 94 6.10 7.68 5.51
CA ALA A 94 7.27 8.20 4.81
C ALA A 94 8.26 7.09 4.42
N LEU A 95 8.66 6.25 5.39
CA LEU A 95 9.62 5.16 5.16
C LEU A 95 9.12 4.14 4.13
N GLY A 96 7.80 3.89 4.07
CA GLY A 96 7.20 3.05 3.04
C GLY A 96 7.52 3.55 1.62
N ARG A 97 7.50 4.85 1.38
CA ARG A 97 7.95 5.43 0.11
C ARG A 97 9.46 5.45 -0.01
N GLU A 98 10.15 6.08 0.94
CA GLU A 98 11.59 6.36 0.84
C GLU A 98 12.43 5.09 0.68
N HIS A 99 12.14 4.06 1.46
CA HIS A 99 12.98 2.87 1.56
C HIS A 99 12.47 1.70 0.72
N ASN A 100 11.15 1.56 0.59
CA ASN A 100 10.53 0.40 -0.06
C ASN A 100 10.01 0.71 -1.46
N ASP A 101 10.01 1.98 -1.87
CA ASP A 101 9.27 2.45 -3.04
C ASP A 101 7.87 1.81 -3.09
N ALA A 102 7.19 1.78 -1.94
CA ALA A 102 5.88 1.15 -1.85
C ALA A 102 4.90 1.89 -2.76
N ASN A 103 4.26 1.20 -3.68
CA ASN A 103 3.26 1.80 -4.56
C ASN A 103 1.84 1.70 -3.98
N VAL A 104 1.66 0.92 -2.90
CA VAL A 104 0.41 0.85 -2.14
C VAL A 104 0.68 1.13 -0.66
N VAL A 105 -0.19 1.88 -0.01
CA VAL A 105 -0.22 2.01 1.45
C VAL A 105 -1.48 1.37 2.01
N ALA A 106 -1.35 0.68 3.13
CA ALA A 106 -2.47 0.20 3.91
C ALA A 106 -2.63 0.94 5.21
N ILE A 107 -3.88 1.15 5.64
CA ILE A 107 -4.21 1.87 6.87
C ILE A 107 -5.31 1.09 7.61
N GLY A 108 -5.18 1.00 8.93
CA GLY A 108 -6.24 0.48 9.81
C GLY A 108 -7.24 1.56 10.19
N GLY A 109 -8.43 1.53 9.60
CA GLY A 109 -9.51 2.50 9.87
C GLY A 109 -10.06 2.45 11.30
N ARG A 110 -9.81 1.37 12.07
CA ARG A 110 -10.16 1.29 13.50
C ARG A 110 -9.01 1.65 14.44
N MET A 111 -7.83 1.95 13.90
CA MET A 111 -6.60 2.13 14.69
C MET A 111 -6.25 3.59 14.94
N HIS A 112 -6.83 4.50 14.17
CA HIS A 112 -6.46 5.91 14.12
C HIS A 112 -7.70 6.79 13.94
N THR A 113 -7.56 8.08 14.24
CA THR A 113 -8.60 9.03 13.82
C THR A 113 -8.57 9.21 12.30
N VAL A 114 -9.62 9.82 11.77
CA VAL A 114 -9.69 10.17 10.34
C VAL A 114 -8.58 11.16 9.99
N GLU A 115 -8.31 12.13 10.84
CA GLU A 115 -7.27 13.15 10.65
C GLU A 115 -5.87 12.53 10.62
N GLU A 116 -5.56 11.63 11.55
CA GLU A 116 -4.28 10.89 11.56
C GLU A 116 -4.12 10.04 10.30
N SER A 117 -5.16 9.31 9.92
CA SER A 117 -5.16 8.47 8.72
C SER A 117 -4.95 9.30 7.45
N THR A 118 -5.63 10.45 7.33
CA THR A 118 -5.46 11.40 6.23
C THR A 118 -4.05 11.97 6.23
N LYS A 119 -3.46 12.25 7.40
CA LYS A 119 -2.06 12.69 7.49
C LYS A 119 -1.08 11.63 6.98
N PHE A 120 -1.31 10.36 7.27
CA PHE A 120 -0.47 9.28 6.76
C PHE A 120 -0.56 9.18 5.24
N VAL A 121 -1.76 9.32 4.66
CA VAL A 121 -1.95 9.37 3.21
C VAL A 121 -1.24 10.56 2.58
N GLU A 122 -1.39 11.76 3.14
CA GLU A 122 -0.72 12.97 2.67
C GLU A 122 0.80 12.75 2.59
N ILE A 123 1.40 12.24 3.66
CA ILE A 123 2.84 11.97 3.73
C ILE A 123 3.24 10.90 2.72
N PHE A 124 2.49 9.82 2.60
CA PHE A 124 2.79 8.76 1.63
C PHE A 124 2.73 9.26 0.18
N LEU A 125 1.79 10.14 -0.16
CA LEU A 125 1.68 10.68 -1.52
C LEU A 125 2.75 11.74 -1.83
N ALA A 126 3.14 12.54 -0.82
CA ALA A 126 4.12 13.61 -0.97
C ALA A 126 5.57 13.12 -0.95
N THR A 127 5.84 12.00 -0.27
CA THR A 127 7.21 11.51 -0.06
C THR A 127 7.74 10.79 -1.32
N PRO A 128 8.85 11.26 -1.93
CA PRO A 128 9.46 10.58 -3.06
C PRO A 128 10.25 9.34 -2.64
N TYR A 129 10.46 8.41 -3.57
CA TYR A 129 11.42 7.33 -3.37
C TYR A 129 12.84 7.92 -3.28
N SER A 130 13.65 7.42 -2.34
CA SER A 130 15.00 7.94 -2.10
C SER A 130 15.98 7.64 -3.25
N GLY A 131 15.75 6.57 -4.02
CA GLY A 131 16.67 6.14 -5.08
C GLY A 131 17.99 5.58 -4.57
N GLU A 132 18.19 5.40 -3.25
CA GLU A 132 19.49 4.94 -2.77
C GLU A 132 19.80 3.50 -3.22
N GLU A 133 21.07 3.26 -3.54
CA GLU A 133 21.53 1.98 -4.09
C GLU A 133 21.16 0.78 -3.20
N ARG A 134 21.27 0.94 -1.87
CA ARG A 134 20.92 -0.13 -0.92
C ARG A 134 19.43 -0.51 -0.99
N HIS A 135 18.54 0.46 -1.22
CA HIS A 135 17.11 0.24 -1.29
C HIS A 135 16.75 -0.37 -2.64
N THR A 136 17.31 0.17 -3.72
CA THR A 136 17.12 -0.32 -5.09
C THR A 136 17.55 -1.79 -5.22
N ARG A 137 18.72 -2.13 -4.66
CA ARG A 137 19.22 -3.51 -4.64
C ARG A 137 18.27 -4.48 -3.94
N ARG A 138 17.68 -4.08 -2.81
CA ARG A 138 16.75 -4.92 -2.04
C ARG A 138 15.43 -5.11 -2.78
N ILE A 139 14.90 -4.05 -3.41
CA ILE A 139 13.70 -4.13 -4.25
C ILE A 139 13.95 -5.06 -5.44
N ALA A 140 15.11 -4.95 -6.10
CA ALA A 140 15.47 -5.83 -7.20
C ALA A 140 15.52 -7.32 -6.78
N MET A 141 16.03 -7.63 -5.58
CA MET A 141 15.99 -8.99 -5.03
C MET A 141 14.56 -9.49 -4.83
N LEU A 142 13.66 -8.65 -4.29
CA LEU A 142 12.24 -9.00 -4.11
C LEU A 142 11.55 -9.23 -5.45
N THR A 143 11.76 -8.35 -6.44
CA THR A 143 11.19 -8.48 -7.79
C THR A 143 11.70 -9.72 -8.51
N ALA A 144 12.97 -10.07 -8.35
CA ALA A 144 13.52 -11.31 -8.88
C ALA A 144 12.80 -12.53 -8.29
N TYR A 145 12.69 -12.61 -6.96
CA TYR A 145 11.96 -13.70 -6.28
C TYR A 145 10.49 -13.76 -6.70
N GLU A 146 9.81 -12.61 -6.80
CA GLU A 146 8.42 -12.53 -7.25
C GLU A 146 8.24 -13.10 -8.67
N THR A 147 9.24 -12.95 -9.54
CA THR A 147 9.16 -13.39 -10.94
C THR A 147 9.60 -14.84 -11.13
N THR A 148 10.60 -15.31 -10.38
CA THR A 148 11.23 -16.62 -10.61
C THR A 148 10.91 -17.65 -9.53
N GLY A 149 10.54 -17.21 -8.32
CA GLY A 149 10.43 -18.06 -7.13
C GLY A 149 11.79 -18.47 -6.54
N GLU A 150 12.91 -18.00 -7.10
CA GLU A 150 14.25 -18.36 -6.65
C GLU A 150 14.72 -17.45 -5.50
N LEU A 151 15.22 -18.06 -4.43
CA LEU A 151 15.73 -17.32 -3.28
C LEU A 151 17.05 -16.62 -3.63
N PRO A 152 17.23 -15.33 -3.26
CA PRO A 152 18.54 -14.68 -3.37
C PRO A 152 19.54 -15.39 -2.45
N PRO A 153 20.83 -15.45 -2.83
CA PRO A 153 21.84 -16.12 -2.02
C PRO A 153 22.00 -15.42 -0.66
N ILE A 154 22.17 -16.22 0.40
CA ILE A 154 22.56 -15.71 1.71
C ILE A 154 23.98 -15.11 1.57
N PRO A 155 24.24 -13.89 2.07
CA PRO A 155 25.57 -13.29 1.97
C PRO A 155 26.67 -14.17 2.56
N ALA A 156 27.81 -14.27 1.88
CA ALA A 156 28.90 -15.18 2.26
C ALA A 156 29.51 -14.93 3.66
N HIS A 157 29.33 -13.73 4.21
CA HIS A 157 29.77 -13.38 5.57
C HIS A 157 28.79 -13.85 6.65
N HIS A 158 27.60 -14.32 6.28
CA HIS A 158 26.65 -14.89 7.22
C HIS A 158 27.12 -16.31 7.62
N PRO A 159 27.16 -16.65 8.91
CA PRO A 159 27.52 -18.00 9.32
C PRO A 159 26.53 -19.01 8.71
N GLN A 160 27.07 -20.05 8.08
CA GLN A 160 26.28 -21.20 7.67
C GLN A 160 25.93 -21.99 8.93
N GLN A 161 24.65 -22.32 9.12
CA GLN A 161 24.29 -23.32 10.12
C GLN A 161 24.84 -24.66 9.61
N GLY A 162 25.84 -25.19 10.31
CA GLY A 162 26.43 -26.51 10.05
C GLY A 162 25.53 -27.65 10.50
#